data_AF-A0A2U3KE41-F1
#
_entry.id   AF-A0A2U3KE41-F1
#
_cell.length_a   1.000
_cell.length_b   1.000
_cell.length_c   1.000
_cell.angle_alpha   90.00
_cell.angle_beta   90.00
_cell.angle_gamma   90.00
#
_symmetry.space_group_name_H-M   'P 1'
#
loop_
_entity.id
_entity.type
_entity.pdbx_description
1 polymer ?
#
loop_
_entity_poly.entity_id
_entity_poly.type
_entity_poly.pdbx_seq_one_letter_code
_entity_poly.pdbx_strand_id
1 'polypeptide(L)'
;MVLIMKTAQKLLVFWLIIMFLVAFTSSLVYLVAQQTVRLGANEQPMQLAMDTEINLEKGQSAVQAIPANNVDISKSLSPFVMVFDINKNLLTTSGMIGSSKPTYPKGILDSIDKNGEDRVTWQPQQGLRYATVAIKFTGGYIVAGRSLSETEKLIDEIGKVVLLAWFACTIFSVFALIVIYIFIIKVFKTRQKIS
;
A
#
# COMPACT_ATOMS: atom_id res chain seq x y z
N MET A 1 -51.19 10.34 11.97
CA MET A 1 -50.20 10.84 10.97
C MET A 1 -48.91 11.36 11.63
N VAL A 2 -48.99 12.30 12.59
CA VAL A 2 -47.81 12.89 13.26
C VAL A 2 -46.91 11.87 13.98
N LEU A 3 -47.47 10.86 14.64
CA LEU A 3 -46.70 9.83 15.35
C LEU A 3 -45.85 8.97 14.39
N ILE A 4 -46.41 8.60 13.23
CA ILE A 4 -45.72 7.81 12.19
C ILE A 4 -44.53 8.61 11.60
N MET A 5 -44.73 9.90 11.37
CA MET A 5 -43.69 10.79 10.84
C MET A 5 -42.50 10.92 11.80
N LYS A 6 -42.76 11.06 13.11
CA LYS A 6 -41.70 11.09 14.14
C LYS A 6 -40.94 9.76 14.24
N THR A 7 -41.62 8.62 14.09
CA THR A 7 -40.97 7.30 14.10
C THR A 7 -40.11 7.09 12.85
N ALA A 8 -40.60 7.48 11.68
CA ALA A 8 -39.85 7.41 10.43
C ALA A 8 -38.58 8.28 10.46
N GLN A 9 -38.67 9.49 11.01
CA GLN A 9 -37.51 10.38 11.19
C GLN A 9 -36.45 9.76 12.10
N LYS A 10 -36.85 9.15 13.22
CA LYS A 10 -35.91 8.47 14.13
C LYS A 10 -35.23 7.27 13.46
N LEU A 11 -35.98 6.48 12.68
CA LEU A 11 -35.43 5.35 11.91
C LEU A 11 -34.41 5.83 10.88
N LEU A 12 -34.70 6.93 10.18
CA LEU A 12 -33.78 7.52 9.20
C LEU A 12 -32.49 8.01 9.86
N VAL A 13 -32.58 8.74 10.97
CA VAL A 13 -31.40 9.20 11.73
C VAL A 13 -30.56 8.01 12.21
N PHE A 14 -31.20 6.98 12.75
CA PHE A 14 -30.50 5.77 13.21
C PHE A 14 -29.82 5.04 12.04
N TRP A 15 -30.48 4.92 10.89
CA TRP A 15 -29.89 4.34 9.69
C TRP A 15 -28.70 5.15 9.17
N LEU A 16 -28.76 6.49 9.21
CA LEU A 16 -27.63 7.34 8.84
C LEU A 16 -26.42 7.11 9.76
N ILE A 17 -26.64 6.92 11.07
CA ILE A 17 -25.57 6.58 12.02
C ILE A 17 -24.95 5.22 11.65
N ILE A 18 -25.77 4.21 11.33
CA ILE A 18 -25.28 2.90 10.88
C ILE A 18 -24.47 3.05 9.58
N MET A 19 -24.96 3.82 8.61
CA MET A 19 -24.27 4.05 7.34
C MET A 19 -22.93 4.76 7.51
N PHE A 20 -22.86 5.73 8.43
CA PHE A 20 -21.61 6.36 8.82
C PHE A 20 -20.63 5.33 9.38
N LEU A 21 -21.08 4.46 10.30
CA LEU A 21 -20.23 3.41 10.87
C LEU A 21 -19.75 2.42 9.80
N VAL A 22 -20.62 2.01 8.87
CA VAL A 22 -20.26 1.12 7.75
C VAL A 22 -19.23 1.77 6.82
N ALA A 23 -19.39 3.05 6.49
CA ALA A 23 -18.41 3.78 5.68
C ALA A 23 -17.07 3.94 6.41
N PHE A 24 -17.12 4.26 7.71
CA PHE A 24 -15.93 4.42 8.54
C PHE A 24 -15.15 3.11 8.67
N THR A 25 -15.82 1.99 8.97
CA THR A 25 -15.16 0.67 9.07
C THR A 25 -14.59 0.22 7.73
N SER A 26 -15.32 0.42 6.62
CA SER A 26 -14.82 0.10 5.28
C SER A 26 -13.56 0.91 4.95
N SER A 27 -13.56 2.20 5.31
CA SER A 27 -12.40 3.09 5.12
C SER A 27 -11.20 2.64 5.97
N LEU A 28 -11.42 2.27 7.23
CA LEU A 28 -10.37 1.74 8.09
C LEU A 28 -9.77 0.45 7.55
N VAL A 29 -10.60 -0.48 7.07
CA VAL A 29 -10.14 -1.73 6.44
C VAL A 29 -9.26 -1.43 5.24
N TYR A 30 -9.70 -0.53 4.35
CA TYR A 30 -8.89 -0.11 3.20
C TYR A 30 -7.55 0.50 3.64
N LEU A 31 -7.56 1.43 4.60
CA LEU A 31 -6.35 2.09 5.09
C LEU A 31 -5.35 1.10 5.69
N VAL A 32 -5.82 0.17 6.53
CA VAL A 32 -4.96 -0.86 7.13
C VAL A 32 -4.38 -1.78 6.05
N ALA A 33 -5.21 -2.22 5.10
CA ALA A 33 -4.74 -3.06 4.00
C ALA A 33 -3.72 -2.34 3.11
N GLN A 34 -4.01 -1.10 2.71
CA GLN A 34 -3.11 -0.26 1.93
C GLN A 34 -1.76 -0.06 2.64
N GLN A 35 -1.79 0.29 3.93
CA GLN A 35 -0.58 0.51 4.71
C GLN A 35 0.24 -0.77 4.87
N THR A 36 -0.42 -1.90 5.11
CA THR A 36 0.23 -3.21 5.27
C THR A 36 0.98 -3.60 4.00
N VAL A 37 0.32 -3.52 2.84
CA VAL A 37 0.93 -3.86 1.55
C VAL A 37 2.08 -2.88 1.21
N ARG A 38 1.93 -1.59 1.54
CA ARG A 38 2.98 -0.60 1.25
C ARG A 38 4.22 -0.80 2.12
N LEU A 39 4.05 -1.12 3.39
CA LEU A 39 5.16 -1.41 4.31
C LEU A 39 5.88 -2.71 3.93
N GLY A 40 5.12 -3.76 3.58
CA GLY A 40 5.67 -5.04 3.13
C GLY A 40 6.51 -4.94 1.87
N ALA A 41 6.27 -3.94 1.01
CA ALA A 41 7.10 -3.70 -0.18
C ALA A 41 8.57 -3.35 0.14
N ASN A 42 8.89 -2.98 1.39
CA ASN A 42 10.25 -2.68 1.82
C ASN A 42 11.01 -3.91 2.36
N GLU A 43 10.32 -5.02 2.68
CA GLU A 43 10.94 -6.18 3.32
C GLU A 43 11.96 -6.87 2.41
N GLN A 44 11.57 -7.15 1.16
CA GLN A 44 12.46 -7.82 0.20
C GLN A 44 13.70 -6.97 -0.15
N PRO A 45 13.59 -5.65 -0.43
CA PRO A 45 14.77 -4.80 -0.55
C PRO A 45 15.65 -4.81 0.70
N MET A 46 15.07 -4.75 1.91
CA MET A 46 15.87 -4.79 3.14
C MET A 46 16.68 -6.08 3.25
N GLN A 47 16.04 -7.23 3.06
CA GLN A 47 16.72 -8.52 3.08
C GLN A 47 17.84 -8.57 2.04
N LEU A 48 17.57 -8.11 0.82
CA LEU A 48 18.57 -8.11 -0.25
C LEU A 48 19.76 -7.17 0.04
N ALA A 49 19.50 -6.04 0.69
CA ALA A 49 20.56 -5.12 1.11
C ALA A 49 21.45 -5.77 2.19
N MET A 50 20.85 -6.39 3.20
CA MET A 50 21.57 -7.12 4.26
C MET A 50 22.36 -8.30 3.72
N ASP A 51 21.79 -9.09 2.80
CA ASP A 51 22.49 -10.21 2.16
C ASP A 51 23.71 -9.70 1.36
N THR A 52 23.57 -8.56 0.68
CA THR A 52 24.67 -7.91 -0.04
C THR A 52 25.76 -7.42 0.92
N GLU A 53 25.38 -6.82 2.05
CA GLU A 53 26.30 -6.37 3.10
C GLU A 53 27.12 -7.55 3.64
N ILE A 54 26.45 -8.63 4.04
CA ILE A 54 27.10 -9.85 4.54
C ILE A 54 28.11 -10.40 3.52
N ASN A 55 27.77 -10.39 2.23
CA ASN A 55 28.66 -10.83 1.17
C ASN A 55 29.89 -9.93 1.01
N LEU A 56 29.71 -8.61 1.09
CA LEU A 56 30.80 -7.63 1.04
C LEU A 56 31.72 -7.76 2.26
N GLU A 57 31.16 -7.97 3.45
CA GLU A 57 31.92 -8.16 4.69
C GLU A 57 32.75 -9.46 4.69
N LYS A 58 32.27 -10.49 4.00
CA LYS A 58 33.03 -11.73 3.73
C LYS A 58 34.19 -11.53 2.74
N GLY A 59 34.40 -10.31 2.26
CA GLY A 59 35.49 -9.97 1.33
C GLY A 59 35.16 -10.25 -0.13
N GLN A 60 33.90 -10.51 -0.48
CA GLN A 60 33.51 -10.59 -1.89
C GLN A 60 33.62 -9.21 -2.54
N SER A 61 34.01 -9.19 -3.81
CA SER A 61 33.99 -7.94 -4.58
C SER A 61 32.54 -7.44 -4.76
N ALA A 62 32.37 -6.12 -4.96
CA ALA A 62 31.04 -5.54 -5.15
C ALA A 62 30.24 -6.20 -6.29
N VAL A 63 30.92 -6.61 -7.37
CA VAL A 63 30.30 -7.30 -8.52
C VAL A 63 29.80 -8.70 -8.15
N GLN A 64 30.50 -9.40 -7.25
CA GLN A 64 30.12 -10.74 -6.79
C GLN A 64 29.04 -10.71 -5.70
N ALA A 65 28.98 -9.64 -4.91
CA ALA A 65 28.04 -9.50 -3.81
C ALA A 65 26.60 -9.20 -4.25
N ILE A 66 26.40 -8.71 -5.49
CA ILE A 66 25.09 -8.42 -6.07
C ILE A 66 24.55 -9.62 -6.89
N PRO A 67 23.23 -9.69 -7.14
CA PRO A 67 22.67 -10.70 -8.05
C PRO A 67 23.34 -10.68 -9.43
N ALA A 68 23.78 -11.85 -9.91
CA ALA A 68 24.58 -11.99 -11.13
C ALA A 68 23.84 -11.60 -12.44
N ASN A 69 22.52 -11.65 -12.42
CA ASN A 69 21.72 -11.31 -13.60
C ASN A 69 21.44 -9.81 -13.62
N ASN A 70 21.88 -9.14 -14.69
CA ASN A 70 21.42 -7.79 -14.99
C ASN A 70 19.92 -7.83 -15.30
N VAL A 71 19.15 -7.11 -14.50
CA VAL A 71 17.71 -6.98 -14.62
C VAL A 71 17.40 -5.66 -15.30
N ASP A 72 16.67 -5.69 -16.41
CA ASP A 72 16.04 -4.48 -16.95
C ASP A 72 14.84 -4.12 -16.06
N ILE A 73 15.06 -3.19 -15.13
CA ILE A 73 14.06 -2.78 -14.14
C ILE A 73 12.88 -2.01 -14.77
N SER A 74 13.00 -1.62 -16.05
CA SER A 74 11.89 -1.01 -16.79
C SER A 74 10.86 -2.03 -17.30
N LYS A 75 11.27 -3.31 -17.39
CA LYS A 75 10.44 -4.41 -17.92
C LYS A 75 10.21 -5.54 -16.93
N SER A 76 11.04 -5.63 -15.91
CA SER A 76 10.99 -6.69 -14.90
C SER A 76 10.58 -6.16 -13.54
N LEU A 77 9.91 -7.03 -12.79
CA LEU A 77 9.54 -6.82 -11.39
C LEU A 77 10.62 -7.32 -10.42
N SER A 78 11.67 -7.96 -10.94
CA SER A 78 12.73 -8.53 -10.12
C SER A 78 13.42 -7.43 -9.29
N PRO A 79 13.78 -7.75 -8.03
CA PRO A 79 14.52 -6.83 -7.21
C PRO A 79 15.94 -6.62 -7.78
N PHE A 80 16.55 -5.49 -7.44
CA PHE A 80 17.88 -5.11 -7.89
C PHE A 80 18.68 -4.48 -6.75
N VAL A 81 19.99 -4.40 -6.93
CA VAL A 81 20.93 -3.79 -5.99
C VAL A 81 21.81 -2.79 -6.70
N MET A 82 22.17 -1.73 -6.00
CA MET A 82 23.19 -0.75 -6.36
C MET A 82 24.15 -0.63 -5.18
N VAL A 83 25.45 -0.68 -5.46
CA VAL A 83 26.50 -0.48 -4.45
C VAL A 83 27.23 0.82 -4.79
N PHE A 84 27.40 1.66 -3.79
CA PHE A 84 28.06 2.96 -3.87
C PHE A 84 29.30 2.97 -2.99
N ASP A 85 30.32 3.72 -3.42
CA ASP A 85 31.49 4.02 -2.59
C ASP A 85 31.17 5.06 -1.50
N ILE A 86 32.15 5.35 -0.64
CA ILE A 86 32.05 6.39 0.40
C ILE A 86 31.79 7.80 -0.16
N ASN A 87 32.16 8.05 -1.43
CA ASN A 87 31.93 9.30 -2.15
C ASN A 87 30.57 9.33 -2.87
N LYS A 88 29.71 8.33 -2.59
CA LYS A 88 28.36 8.19 -3.16
C LYS A 88 28.37 8.01 -4.68
N ASN A 89 29.44 7.45 -5.23
CA ASN A 89 29.54 7.09 -6.64
C ASN A 89 29.16 5.63 -6.84
N LEU A 90 28.42 5.35 -7.90
CA LEU A 90 27.94 4.01 -8.22
C LEU A 90 29.12 3.12 -8.63
N LEU A 91 29.42 2.10 -7.81
CA LEU A 91 30.43 1.08 -8.11
C LEU A 91 29.87 0.01 -9.05
N THR A 92 28.73 -0.57 -8.66
CA THR A 92 28.07 -1.61 -9.45
C THR A 92 26.56 -1.61 -9.24
N THR A 93 25.84 -2.22 -10.16
CA THR A 93 24.41 -2.45 -10.04
C THR A 93 23.98 -3.68 -10.81
N SER A 94 22.98 -4.39 -10.29
CA SER A 94 22.26 -5.43 -11.03
C SER A 94 21.02 -4.89 -11.75
N GLY A 95 20.63 -3.63 -11.52
CA GLY A 95 19.46 -3.00 -12.12
C GLY A 95 19.85 -2.06 -13.26
N MET A 96 19.23 -2.22 -14.43
CA MET A 96 19.43 -1.38 -15.60
C MET A 96 18.10 -0.82 -16.10
N ILE A 97 18.10 0.42 -16.60
CA ILE A 97 16.95 0.98 -17.33
C ILE A 97 17.30 0.89 -18.81
N GLY A 98 16.76 -0.11 -19.50
CA GLY A 98 17.23 -0.49 -20.83
C GLY A 98 18.71 -0.88 -20.79
N SER A 99 19.57 -0.13 -21.49
CA SER A 99 21.01 -0.35 -21.52
C SER A 99 21.81 0.60 -20.61
N SER A 100 21.13 1.43 -19.81
CA SER A 100 21.78 2.47 -19.00
C SER A 100 21.73 2.16 -17.51
N LYS A 101 22.80 2.52 -16.79
CA LYS A 101 22.82 2.45 -15.31
C LYS A 101 21.91 3.54 -14.73
N PRO A 102 21.02 3.21 -13.79
CA PRO A 102 20.15 4.20 -13.17
C PRO A 102 20.93 5.22 -12.33
N THR A 103 20.41 6.44 -12.23
CA THR A 103 20.93 7.48 -11.33
C THR A 103 20.09 7.53 -10.06
N TYR A 104 20.69 7.16 -8.93
CA TYR A 104 20.05 7.28 -7.62
C TYR A 104 20.39 8.63 -6.96
N PRO A 105 19.43 9.35 -6.36
CA PRO A 105 19.70 10.65 -5.75
C PRO A 105 20.65 10.55 -4.56
N LYS A 106 21.81 11.20 -4.65
CA LYS A 106 22.83 11.20 -3.59
C LYS A 106 22.31 11.75 -2.25
N GLY A 107 21.36 12.68 -2.28
CA GLY A 107 20.76 13.26 -1.08
C GLY A 107 20.04 12.25 -0.17
N ILE A 108 19.60 11.11 -0.73
CA ILE A 108 19.05 10.00 0.07
C ILE A 108 20.17 9.25 0.80
N LEU A 109 21.38 9.23 0.28
CA LEU A 109 22.52 8.60 0.97
C LEU A 109 23.06 9.46 2.12
N ASP A 110 22.82 10.78 2.07
CA ASP A 110 23.21 11.72 3.13
C ASP A 110 22.42 11.50 4.44
N SER A 111 21.15 11.06 4.36
CA SER A 111 20.31 10.80 5.54
C SER A 111 20.74 9.54 6.29
N ILE A 112 21.33 8.56 5.58
CA ILE A 112 21.77 7.28 6.13
C ILE A 112 22.89 7.46 7.15
N ASP A 113 23.77 8.44 6.96
CA ASP A 113 24.85 8.73 7.91
C ASP A 113 24.35 9.06 9.32
N LYS A 114 23.08 9.50 9.45
CA LYS A 114 22.43 9.79 10.74
C LYS A 114 21.56 8.65 11.25
N ASN A 115 20.86 7.97 10.35
CA ASN A 115 19.77 7.05 10.70
C ASN A 115 20.13 5.56 10.55
N GLY A 116 21.28 5.24 9.93
CA GLY A 116 21.72 3.88 9.63
C GLY A 116 21.03 3.26 8.41
N GLU A 117 19.75 3.57 8.19
CA GLU A 117 18.96 3.18 7.02
C GLU A 117 18.05 4.30 6.52
N ASP A 118 17.65 4.23 5.26
CA ASP A 118 16.55 5.04 4.70
C ASP A 118 15.67 4.19 3.77
N ARG A 119 14.36 4.46 3.80
CA ARG A 119 13.33 3.75 3.02
C ARG A 119 12.51 4.75 2.25
N VAL A 120 12.68 4.77 0.93
CA VAL A 120 12.05 5.79 0.08
C VAL A 120 11.34 5.18 -1.12
N THR A 121 10.41 5.94 -1.67
CA THR A 121 9.89 5.67 -3.01
C THR A 121 10.78 6.38 -4.00
N TRP A 122 11.46 5.62 -4.86
CA TRP A 122 12.28 6.18 -5.91
C TRP A 122 11.59 6.01 -7.26
N GLN A 123 11.57 7.10 -8.05
CA GLN A 123 10.92 7.15 -9.35
C GLN A 123 11.87 7.76 -10.39
N PRO A 124 12.74 6.96 -11.06
CA PRO A 124 13.70 7.46 -12.04
C PRO A 124 13.05 8.04 -13.30
N GLN A 125 11.91 7.48 -13.70
CA GLN A 125 11.15 7.89 -14.88
C GLN A 125 9.65 7.82 -14.57
N GLN A 126 8.84 8.50 -15.38
CA GLN A 126 7.39 8.38 -15.28
C GLN A 126 6.95 6.93 -15.46
N GLY A 127 6.12 6.42 -14.54
CA GLY A 127 5.63 5.04 -14.56
C GLY A 127 6.57 4.00 -13.96
N LEU A 128 7.83 4.35 -13.65
CA LEU A 128 8.78 3.45 -13.00
C LEU A 128 8.93 3.82 -11.53
N ARG A 129 8.21 3.14 -10.64
CA ARG A 129 8.20 3.41 -9.19
C ARG A 129 8.74 2.22 -8.43
N TYR A 130 9.67 2.48 -7.52
CA TYR A 130 10.36 1.45 -6.76
C TYR A 130 10.31 1.75 -5.26
N ALA A 131 10.12 0.71 -4.45
CA ALA A 131 10.45 0.75 -3.04
C ALA A 131 11.94 0.48 -2.92
N THR A 132 12.68 1.44 -2.38
CA THR A 132 14.11 1.30 -2.17
C THR A 132 14.45 1.40 -0.70
N VAL A 133 15.35 0.52 -0.27
CA VAL A 133 15.95 0.51 1.06
C VAL A 133 17.44 0.72 0.89
N ALA A 134 17.97 1.71 1.58
CA ALA A 134 19.36 2.07 1.54
C ALA A 134 19.98 1.91 2.93
N ILE A 135 21.13 1.24 3.00
CA ILE A 135 21.88 1.00 4.23
C ILE A 135 23.35 1.41 4.04
N LYS A 136 24.04 1.67 5.13
CA LYS A 136 25.49 1.94 5.16
C LYS A 136 26.26 0.66 5.46
N PHE A 137 27.39 0.47 4.80
CA PHE A 137 28.37 -0.56 5.14
C PHE A 137 29.78 0.05 5.18
N THR A 138 30.79 -0.71 5.62
CA THR A 138 32.16 -0.19 5.80
C THR A 138 32.75 0.49 4.55
N GLY A 139 32.42 0.01 3.34
CA GLY A 139 32.93 0.52 2.08
C GLY A 139 32.09 1.62 1.39
N GLY A 140 30.95 1.99 1.97
CA GLY A 140 30.03 2.97 1.35
C GLY A 140 28.56 2.68 1.65
N TYR A 141 27.74 2.59 0.60
CA TYR A 141 26.29 2.44 0.73
C TYR A 141 25.74 1.34 -0.18
N ILE A 142 24.71 0.66 0.27
CA ILE A 142 23.98 -0.36 -0.51
C ILE A 142 22.55 0.13 -0.65
N VAL A 143 22.04 0.12 -1.88
CA VAL A 143 20.64 0.42 -2.17
C VAL A 143 20.04 -0.79 -2.85
N ALA A 144 19.07 -1.42 -2.22
CA ALA A 144 18.25 -2.45 -2.83
C ALA A 144 16.89 -1.86 -3.21
N GLY A 145 16.30 -2.38 -4.28
CA GLY A 145 14.99 -1.91 -4.75
C GLY A 145 14.15 -3.00 -5.36
N ARG A 146 12.83 -2.78 -5.37
CA ARG A 146 11.86 -3.61 -6.12
C ARG A 146 10.78 -2.74 -6.74
N SER A 147 10.17 -3.22 -7.82
CA SER A 147 9.03 -2.55 -8.45
C SER A 147 7.84 -2.47 -7.49
N LEU A 148 7.16 -1.32 -7.50
CA LEU A 148 5.88 -1.10 -6.82
C LEU A 148 4.66 -1.44 -7.67
N SER A 149 4.81 -1.78 -8.94
CA SER A 149 3.67 -1.96 -9.85
C SER A 149 2.67 -3.01 -9.37
N GLU A 150 3.13 -4.18 -8.90
CA GLU A 150 2.24 -5.22 -8.36
C GLU A 150 1.64 -4.81 -7.01
N THR A 151 2.39 -4.08 -6.19
CA THR A 151 1.90 -3.52 -4.92
C THR A 151 0.76 -2.53 -5.19
N GLU A 152 0.94 -1.62 -6.14
CA GLU A 152 -0.04 -0.60 -6.53
C GLU A 152 -1.28 -1.25 -7.16
N LYS A 153 -1.09 -2.26 -8.01
CA LYS A 153 -2.19 -3.04 -8.58
C LYS A 153 -2.98 -3.78 -7.49
N LEU A 154 -2.30 -4.39 -6.53
CA LEU A 154 -2.96 -5.07 -5.41
C LEU A 154 -3.76 -4.10 -4.54
N ILE A 155 -3.22 -2.90 -4.27
CA ILE A 155 -3.94 -1.85 -3.54
C ILE A 155 -5.21 -1.42 -4.31
N ASP A 156 -5.13 -1.27 -5.64
CA ASP A 156 -6.28 -0.94 -6.47
C ASP A 156 -7.36 -2.04 -6.43
N GLU A 157 -6.97 -3.30 -6.55
CA GLU A 157 -7.90 -4.44 -6.45
C GLU A 157 -8.55 -4.55 -5.07
N ILE A 158 -7.79 -4.35 -3.98
CA ILE A 158 -8.34 -4.29 -2.62
C ILE A 158 -9.36 -3.13 -2.50
N GLY A 159 -9.04 -1.97 -3.07
CA GLY A 159 -9.93 -0.82 -3.11
C GLY A 159 -11.26 -1.14 -3.79
N LYS A 160 -11.23 -1.82 -4.95
CA LYS A 160 -12.44 -2.28 -5.65
C LYS A 160 -13.28 -3.22 -4.81
N VAL A 161 -12.66 -4.21 -4.16
CA VAL A 161 -13.37 -5.18 -3.33
C VAL A 161 -14.02 -4.50 -2.12
N VAL A 162 -13.31 -3.61 -1.42
CA VAL A 162 -13.86 -2.85 -0.29
C VAL A 162 -15.01 -1.96 -0.74
N LEU A 163 -14.87 -1.29 -1.88
CA LEU A 163 -15.93 -0.44 -2.44
C LEU A 163 -17.19 -1.25 -2.80
N LEU A 164 -17.03 -2.41 -3.44
CA LEU A 164 -18.14 -3.31 -3.75
C LEU A 164 -18.83 -3.83 -2.49
N ALA A 165 -18.06 -4.21 -1.46
CA ALA A 165 -18.61 -4.63 -0.18
C ALA A 165 -19.41 -3.52 0.50
N TRP A 166 -18.89 -2.28 0.48
CA TRP A 166 -19.59 -1.11 1.01
C TRP A 166 -20.90 -0.84 0.27
N PHE A 167 -20.91 -0.91 -1.07
CA PHE A 167 -22.13 -0.77 -1.87
C PHE A 167 -23.15 -1.87 -1.55
N ALA A 168 -22.72 -3.12 -1.45
CA ALA A 168 -23.60 -4.23 -1.08
C ALA A 168 -24.25 -3.99 0.29
N CYS A 169 -23.46 -3.65 1.30
CA CYS A 169 -23.96 -3.30 2.64
C CYS A 169 -24.97 -2.16 2.61
N THR A 170 -24.72 -1.13 1.79
CA THR A 170 -25.62 0.01 1.61
C THR A 170 -26.95 -0.43 0.99
N ILE A 171 -26.91 -1.20 -0.10
CA ILE A 171 -28.12 -1.66 -0.79
C ILE A 171 -28.97 -2.56 0.13
N PHE A 172 -28.34 -3.52 0.81
CA PHE A 172 -29.04 -4.40 1.75
C PHE A 172 -29.63 -3.64 2.94
N SER A 173 -28.94 -2.63 3.47
CA SER A 173 -29.46 -1.84 4.59
C SER A 173 -30.65 -0.97 4.19
N VAL A 174 -30.64 -0.39 2.98
CA VAL A 174 -31.79 0.34 2.42
C VAL A 174 -32.98 -0.60 2.24
N PHE A 175 -32.76 -1.78 1.66
CA PHE A 175 -33.81 -2.78 1.50
C PHE A 175 -34.43 -3.18 2.84
N ALA A 176 -33.59 -3.45 3.86
CA ALA A 176 -34.06 -3.75 5.21
C ALA A 176 -34.89 -2.59 5.80
N LEU A 177 -34.45 -1.34 5.63
CA LEU A 177 -35.17 -0.16 6.10
C LEU A 177 -36.55 -0.03 5.44
N ILE A 178 -36.66 -0.30 4.14
CA ILE A 178 -37.94 -0.29 3.42
C ILE A 178 -38.88 -1.36 3.97
N VAL A 179 -38.39 -2.59 4.18
CA VAL A 179 -39.19 -3.70 4.73
C VAL A 179 -39.70 -3.36 6.14
N ILE A 180 -38.82 -2.84 7.00
CA ILE A 180 -39.19 -2.40 8.36
C ILE A 180 -40.25 -1.30 8.31
N TYR A 181 -40.08 -0.32 7.42
CA TYR A 181 -41.02 0.78 7.26
C TYR A 181 -42.41 0.30 6.81
N ILE A 182 -42.48 -0.58 5.80
CA ILE A 182 -43.74 -1.19 5.32
C ILE A 182 -44.41 -1.98 6.45
N PHE A 183 -43.64 -2.76 7.22
CA PHE A 183 -44.15 -3.53 8.34
C PHE A 183 -44.76 -2.62 9.43
N ILE A 184 -44.08 -1.53 9.81
CA ILE A 184 -44.58 -0.57 10.79
C ILE A 184 -45.91 0.03 10.33
N ILE A 185 -46.02 0.45 9.06
CA ILE A 185 -47.28 0.96 8.51
C ILE A 185 -48.39 -0.08 8.60
N LYS A 186 -48.11 -1.33 8.23
CA LYS A 186 -49.09 -2.42 8.25
C LYS A 186 -49.61 -2.68 9.67
N VAL A 187 -48.73 -2.75 10.66
CA VAL A 187 -49.09 -2.97 12.08
C VAL A 187 -49.94 -1.81 12.63
N PHE A 188 -49.57 -0.57 12.33
CA PHE A 188 -50.35 0.60 12.76
C PHE A 188 -51.76 0.60 12.17
N LYS A 189 -51.90 0.25 10.88
CA LYS A 189 -53.21 0.16 10.21
C LYS A 189 -54.10 -0.92 10.82
N THR A 190 -53.53 -2.07 11.19
CA THR A 190 -54.27 -3.16 11.85
C THR A 190 -54.77 -2.75 13.24
N ARG A 191 -53.96 -2.05 14.05
CA ARG A 191 -54.37 -1.60 15.39
C ARG A 191 -55.50 -0.56 15.35
N GLN A 192 -55.52 0.33 14.35
CA GLN A 192 -56.61 1.29 14.17
C GLN A 192 -57.95 0.64 13.80
N LYS A 193 -57.95 -0.56 13.21
CA LYS A 193 -59.18 -1.26 12.80
C LYS A 193 -59.85 -2.04 13.94
N ILE A 194 -59.14 -2.25 15.05
CA ILE A 194 -59.59 -3.04 16.22
C ILE A 194 -60.03 -2.12 17.38
N SER A 195 -59.72 -0.82 17.29
CA SER A 195 -60.19 0.25 18.18
C SER A 195 -61.44 0.91 17.60
#